data_AF-A0A7V0ZMP9-F1
#
_entry.id   AF-A0A7V0ZMP9-F1
#
_cell.length_a   1.000
_cell.length_b   1.000
_cell.length_c   1.000
_cell.angle_alpha   90.00
_cell.angle_beta   90.00
_cell.angle_gamma   90.00
#
_symmetry.space_group_name_H-M   'P 1'
#
loop_
_entity.id
_entity.type
_entity.pdbx_description
1 polymer ?
#
loop_
_entity_poly.entity_id
_entity_poly.type
_entity_poly.pdbx_seq_one_letter_code
_entity_poly.pdbx_strand_id
1 'polypeptide(L)'
;MKMLAPVIGRWYKDLQAGALFEVIDWDPSSLTIETQYLDGEVSEYDLDAWREMLLQRAEAPEDWRTAFELDDEDLLDPDLPMHPQDWGNPLNFIEPDTMYGVEEY
;
A
#
# COMPACT_ATOMS: atom_id res chain seq x y z
N MET A 1 -0.16 -25.84 -22.95
CA MET A 1 -0.82 -24.84 -22.09
C MET A 1 0.24 -23.88 -21.59
N LYS A 2 -0.01 -22.57 -21.68
CA LYS A 2 0.94 -21.55 -21.22
C LYS A 2 0.72 -21.41 -19.71
N MET A 3 1.57 -22.05 -18.93
CA MET A 3 1.51 -21.98 -17.47
C MET A 3 1.77 -20.52 -17.04
N LEU A 4 0.87 -19.95 -16.25
CA LEU A 4 1.08 -18.63 -15.67
C LEU A 4 1.87 -18.80 -14.38
N ALA A 5 3.06 -18.19 -14.32
CA ALA A 5 3.81 -18.13 -13.07
C ALA A 5 3.05 -17.23 -12.07
N PRO A 6 2.98 -17.63 -10.79
CA PRO A 6 2.52 -16.73 -9.74
C PRO A 6 3.51 -15.57 -9.61
N VAL A 7 3.01 -14.35 -9.59
CA VAL A 7 3.82 -13.14 -9.44
C VAL A 7 3.14 -12.27 -8.40
N ILE A 8 3.85 -12.01 -7.31
CA ILE A 8 3.38 -11.15 -6.21
C ILE A 8 3.00 -9.76 -6.75
N GLY A 9 1.88 -9.23 -6.29
CA GLY A 9 1.33 -7.95 -6.73
C GLY A 9 0.65 -7.99 -8.11
N ARG A 10 0.36 -9.18 -8.64
CA ARG A 10 -0.35 -9.35 -9.92
C ARG A 10 -1.70 -10.01 -9.74
N TRP A 11 -2.61 -9.54 -10.58
CA TRP A 11 -4.01 -9.93 -10.61
C TRP A 11 -4.24 -11.07 -11.60
N TYR A 12 -5.03 -12.04 -11.16
CA TYR A 12 -5.41 -13.21 -11.92
C TYR A 12 -6.92 -13.43 -11.79
N LYS A 13 -7.53 -13.86 -12.89
CA LYS A 13 -8.93 -14.22 -12.96
C LYS A 13 -9.05 -15.72 -13.19
N ASP A 14 -9.75 -16.41 -12.30
CA ASP A 14 -10.15 -17.79 -12.55
C ASP A 14 -11.33 -17.80 -13.52
N LEU A 15 -11.14 -18.45 -14.66
CA LEU A 15 -12.17 -18.59 -15.69
C LEU A 15 -13.21 -19.66 -15.33
N GLN A 16 -12.93 -20.55 -14.38
CA GLN A 16 -13.90 -21.55 -13.89
C GLN A 16 -14.86 -20.95 -12.88
N ALA A 17 -14.35 -20.38 -11.78
CA ALA A 17 -15.18 -19.75 -10.76
C ALA A 17 -15.67 -18.35 -11.17
N GLY A 18 -14.99 -17.70 -12.11
CA GLY A 18 -15.24 -16.29 -12.46
C GLY A 18 -14.72 -15.29 -11.42
N ALA A 19 -13.93 -15.76 -10.46
CA ALA A 19 -13.39 -14.95 -9.37
C ALA A 19 -12.11 -14.22 -9.79
N LEU A 20 -11.89 -13.06 -9.17
CA LEU A 20 -10.73 -12.21 -9.41
C LEU A 20 -9.98 -12.05 -8.08
N PHE A 21 -8.67 -12.30 -8.12
CA PHE A 21 -7.79 -12.25 -6.95
C PHE A 21 -6.39 -11.79 -7.33
N GLU A 22 -5.63 -11.37 -6.33
CA GLU A 22 -4.23 -11.01 -6.46
C GLU A 22 -3.34 -12.02 -5.75
N VAL A 23 -2.16 -12.27 -6.29
CA VAL A 23 -1.10 -12.98 -5.56
C VAL A 23 -0.45 -12.02 -4.58
N ILE A 24 -0.54 -12.31 -3.28
CA ILE A 24 0.08 -11.52 -2.20
C ILE A 24 1.40 -12.13 -1.73
N ASP A 25 1.58 -13.44 -1.86
CA ASP A 25 2.82 -14.12 -1.51
C ASP A 25 3.12 -15.34 -2.42
N TRP A 26 4.40 -15.66 -2.56
CA TRP A 26 4.89 -16.82 -3.32
C TRP A 26 6.18 -17.36 -2.68
N ASP A 27 6.08 -18.51 -2.00
CA ASP A 27 7.24 -19.22 -1.45
C ASP A 27 7.65 -20.40 -2.35
N PRO A 28 8.77 -20.32 -3.08
CA PRO A 28 9.27 -21.41 -3.90
C PRO A 28 9.84 -22.59 -3.10
N SER A 29 10.09 -22.43 -1.80
CA SER A 29 10.61 -23.49 -0.91
C SER A 29 9.48 -24.45 -0.52
N SER A 30 8.33 -23.87 -0.17
CA SER A 30 7.11 -24.59 0.22
C SER A 30 6.20 -24.86 -0.98
N LEU A 31 6.45 -24.21 -2.12
CA LEU A 31 5.64 -24.25 -3.35
C LEU A 31 4.21 -23.77 -3.12
N THR A 32 4.08 -22.77 -2.26
CA THR A 32 2.81 -22.24 -1.75
C THR A 32 2.59 -20.83 -2.27
N ILE A 33 1.38 -20.56 -2.74
CA ILE A 33 0.94 -19.29 -3.33
C ILE A 33 -0.21 -18.78 -2.48
N GLU A 34 -0.05 -17.61 -1.86
CA GLU A 34 -1.16 -16.93 -1.20
C GLU A 34 -1.79 -15.90 -2.13
N THR A 35 -3.11 -15.87 -2.11
CA THR A 35 -3.93 -14.98 -2.92
C THR A 35 -4.96 -14.26 -2.08
N GLN A 36 -5.27 -13.02 -2.44
CA GLN A 36 -6.31 -12.22 -1.80
C GLN A 36 -7.41 -11.86 -2.81
N TYR A 37 -8.65 -12.10 -2.42
CA TYR A 37 -9.85 -11.73 -3.16
C TYR A 37 -10.28 -10.29 -2.85
N LEU A 38 -11.16 -9.74 -3.69
CA LEU A 38 -11.69 -8.39 -3.55
C LEU A 38 -12.46 -8.14 -2.23
N ASP A 39 -13.10 -9.17 -1.70
CA ASP A 39 -13.83 -9.13 -0.42
C ASP A 39 -12.89 -9.21 0.79
N GLY A 40 -11.58 -9.38 0.57
CA GLY A 40 -10.57 -9.49 1.61
C GLY A 40 -10.27 -10.92 2.05
N GLU A 41 -10.99 -11.93 1.53
CA GLU A 41 -10.65 -13.33 1.77
C GLU A 41 -9.24 -13.65 1.24
N VAL A 42 -8.47 -14.38 2.05
CA VAL A 42 -7.16 -14.89 1.67
C VAL A 42 -7.27 -16.39 1.48
N SER A 43 -6.74 -16.88 0.36
CA SER A 43 -6.67 -18.31 0.04
C SER A 43 -5.25 -18.72 -0.32
N GLU A 44 -4.89 -19.91 0.13
CA GLU A 44 -3.62 -20.55 -0.13
C GLU A 44 -3.78 -21.66 -1.19
N TYR A 45 -2.86 -21.71 -2.14
CA TYR A 45 -2.80 -22.71 -3.19
C TYR A 45 -1.41 -23.31 -3.32
N ASP A 46 -1.33 -24.63 -3.44
CA ASP A 46 -0.09 -25.30 -3.85
C ASP A 46 0.20 -25.06 -5.34
N LEU A 47 1.47 -25.16 -5.73
CA LEU A 47 1.88 -25.01 -7.12
C LEU A 47 1.17 -26.00 -8.07
N ASP A 48 0.91 -27.23 -7.62
CA ASP A 48 0.17 -28.20 -8.44
C ASP A 48 -1.29 -27.78 -8.66
N ALA A 49 -1.98 -27.31 -7.60
CA ALA A 49 -3.34 -26.78 -7.72
C ALA A 49 -3.37 -25.57 -8.67
N TRP A 50 -2.44 -24.63 -8.51
CA TRP A 50 -2.30 -23.46 -9.37
C TRP A 50 -2.12 -23.82 -10.85
N ARG A 51 -1.39 -24.91 -11.14
CA ARG A 51 -1.16 -25.39 -12.51
C ARG A 51 -2.39 -26.02 -13.15
N GLU A 52 -3.31 -26.55 -12.34
CA GLU A 52 -4.58 -27.12 -12.79
C GLU A 52 -5.66 -26.06 -13.00
N MET A 53 -5.54 -24.90 -12.34
CA MET A 53 -6.48 -23.79 -12.48
C MET A 53 -6.44 -23.14 -13.88
N LEU A 54 -7.60 -22.70 -14.36
CA LEU A 54 -7.73 -21.95 -15.63
C LEU A 54 -7.60 -20.45 -15.37
N LEU A 55 -6.37 -20.02 -15.11
CA LEU A 55 -6.07 -18.64 -14.78
C LEU A 55 -5.83 -17.79 -16.02
N GLN A 56 -6.30 -16.55 -15.99
CA GLN A 56 -5.98 -15.50 -16.95
C GLN A 56 -5.39 -14.31 -16.20
N ARG A 57 -4.31 -13.72 -16.74
CA ARG A 57 -3.74 -12.48 -16.19
C ARG A 57 -4.74 -11.34 -16.39
N ALA A 58 -5.03 -10.62 -15.32
CA ALA A 58 -5.96 -9.50 -15.29
C ALA A 58 -5.26 -8.22 -14.83
N GLU A 59 -5.91 -7.09 -15.04
CA GLU A 59 -5.52 -5.83 -14.42
C GLU A 59 -6.24 -5.69 -13.08
N ALA A 60 -5.61 -4.95 -12.17
CA ALA A 60 -6.27 -4.53 -10.94
C ALA A 60 -7.54 -3.73 -11.30
N PRO A 61 -8.66 -3.93 -10.61
CA PRO A 61 -9.77 -3.01 -10.71
C PRO A 61 -9.33 -1.60 -10.30
N GLU A 62 -9.84 -0.55 -10.95
CA GLU A 62 -9.63 0.82 -10.46
C GLU A 62 -10.18 0.88 -9.01
N ASP A 63 -9.34 1.30 -8.05
CA ASP A 63 -9.69 1.60 -6.65
C ASP A 63 -9.78 0.48 -5.58
N TRP A 64 -9.30 -0.75 -5.80
CA TRP A 64 -9.44 -1.80 -4.76
C TRP A 64 -8.47 -1.69 -3.57
N ARG A 65 -7.31 -1.03 -3.73
CA ARG A 65 -6.33 -0.77 -2.65
C ARG A 65 -6.46 0.60 -2.00
N THR A 66 -7.14 1.55 -2.67
CA THR A 66 -7.17 2.95 -2.25
C THR A 66 -7.85 3.15 -0.89
N ALA A 67 -8.66 2.19 -0.41
CA ALA A 67 -9.26 2.24 0.92
C ALA A 67 -8.31 1.82 2.07
N PHE A 68 -7.18 1.17 1.74
CA PHE A 68 -6.21 0.63 2.71
C PHE A 68 -4.77 1.13 2.50
N GLU A 69 -4.52 2.00 1.52
CA GLU A 69 -3.36 2.89 1.61
C GLU A 69 -3.61 3.82 2.79
N LEU A 70 -3.24 3.36 4.00
CA LEU A 70 -2.78 4.27 5.03
C LEU A 70 -1.69 5.09 4.35
N ASP A 71 -1.98 6.37 4.15
CA ASP A 71 -1.05 7.39 3.72
C ASP A 71 0.33 7.07 4.33
N ASP A 72 1.40 7.11 3.53
CA ASP A 72 2.80 6.87 3.97
C ASP A 72 3.18 7.68 5.25
N GLU A 73 2.36 8.65 5.66
CA GLU A 73 2.41 9.35 6.95
C GLU A 73 2.26 8.48 8.21
N ASP A 74 1.71 7.26 8.15
CA ASP A 74 1.63 6.35 9.33
C ASP A 74 2.87 5.42 9.46
N LEU A 75 3.85 5.54 8.55
CA LEU A 75 5.20 4.95 8.70
C LEU A 75 6.13 5.82 9.56
N LEU A 76 5.57 6.66 10.43
CA LEU A 76 6.32 7.30 11.50
C LEU A 76 6.45 6.30 12.65
N ASP A 77 7.52 5.51 12.61
CA ASP A 77 7.97 4.68 13.73
C ASP A 77 7.94 5.54 15.02
N PRO A 78 7.09 5.21 16.01
CA PRO A 78 6.96 6.01 17.23
C PRO A 78 8.25 5.99 18.08
N ASP A 79 9.21 5.13 17.76
CA ASP A 79 10.53 5.03 18.40
C ASP A 79 11.64 5.76 17.61
N LEU A 80 11.34 6.42 16.48
CA LEU A 80 12.32 7.29 15.82
C LEU A 80 12.57 8.56 16.67
N PRO A 81 13.83 8.89 17.01
CA PRO A 81 14.12 10.14 17.69
C PRO A 81 13.72 11.31 16.79
N MET A 82 12.72 12.09 17.22
CA MET A 82 12.33 13.33 16.54
C MET A 82 13.57 14.21 16.37
N HIS A 83 13.95 14.44 15.11
CA HIS A 83 15.04 15.33 14.79
C HIS A 83 14.63 16.78 15.12
N PRO A 84 15.35 17.52 15.98
CA PRO A 84 14.95 18.85 16.45
C PRO A 84 14.92 19.97 15.38
N GLN A 85 15.05 19.63 14.09
CA GLN A 85 15.22 20.60 13.01
C GLN A 85 13.90 21.05 12.38
N ASP A 86 12.79 20.35 12.65
CA ASP A 86 11.42 20.71 12.20
C ASP A 86 10.63 21.55 13.22
N TRP A 87 11.25 21.98 14.32
CA TRP A 87 10.65 23.04 15.15
C TRP A 87 10.83 24.38 14.43
N GLY A 88 9.98 24.61 13.44
CA GLY A 88 9.81 25.88 12.74
C GLY A 88 9.65 26.98 13.78
N ASN A 89 10.72 27.74 13.97
CA ASN A 89 10.84 28.75 15.01
C ASN A 89 9.69 29.77 14.87
N PRO A 90 8.68 29.77 15.77
CA PRO A 90 7.49 30.62 15.63
C PRO A 90 7.81 32.12 15.81
N LEU A 91 9.04 32.46 16.20
CA LEU A 91 9.53 33.84 16.27
C LEU A 91 9.86 34.46 14.91
N ASN A 92 9.94 33.67 13.84
CA ASN A 92 10.21 34.22 12.50
C ASN A 92 9.00 34.95 11.89
N PHE A 93 7.81 34.81 12.48
CA PHE A 93 6.57 35.47 12.03
C PHE A 93 6.27 36.77 12.79
N ILE A 94 7.09 37.15 13.78
CA ILE A 94 6.93 38.43 14.48
C ILE A 94 7.81 39.45 13.77
N GLU A 95 7.27 40.05 12.70
CA GLU A 95 7.83 41.29 12.20
C GLU A 95 7.62 42.38 13.27
N PRO A 96 8.65 43.15 13.65
CA PRO A 96 8.48 44.31 14.50
C PRO A 96 7.77 45.40 13.69
N ASP A 97 6.45 45.51 13.86
CA ASP A 97 5.66 46.62 13.36
C ASP A 97 6.19 47.91 14.01
N THR A 98 7.08 48.59 13.29
CA THR A 98 7.71 49.83 13.72
C THR A 98 6.68 50.94 13.52
N MET A 99 5.73 51.05 14.45
CA MET A 99 4.84 52.22 14.49
C MET A 99 5.50 53.32 15.33
N TYR A 100 6.08 54.28 14.62
CA TYR A 100 6.48 55.59 15.13
C TYR A 100 5.27 56.31 15.75
N GLY A 101 5.39 56.75 17.02
CA GLY A 101 4.39 57.65 17.60
C GLY A 101 4.41 57.76 19.12
N VAL A 102 5.55 58.09 19.73
CA VAL A 102 5.55 58.69 21.07
C VAL A 102 5.29 60.18 20.91
N GLU A 103 4.03 60.61 20.98
CA GLU A 103 3.73 62.01 21.27
C GLU A 103 3.84 62.20 22.78
N GLU A 104 4.84 63.00 23.16
CA GLU A 104 5.06 63.54 24.49
C GLU A 104 3.85 64.40 24.92
N TYR A 105 3.37 64.21 26.15
CA TYR A 105 2.74 65.27 26.93
C TYR A 105 2.90 65.05 28.44
#